data_AF-A0A535W8M5-F1
#
_entry.id   AF-A0A535W8M5-F1
#
_cell.length_a   1.000
_cell.length_b   1.000
_cell.length_c   1.000
_cell.angle_alpha   90.00
_cell.angle_beta   90.00
_cell.angle_gamma   90.00
#
_symmetry.space_group_name_H-M   'P 1'
#
loop_
_entity.id
_entity.type
_entity.pdbx_description
1 polymer ?
#
loop_
_entity_poly.entity_id
_entity_poly.type
_entity_poly.pdbx_seq_one_letter_code
_entity_poly.pdbx_strand_id
1 'polypeptide(L)'
;AYSVFPFSASLEPVTTGQTLFGPYALEAFRLHASGLASSKCPAGAYRGVGMNAAAFATERMVDIAARELGLDPLELRRRNAIREFPTVTAAGRELDSGDYLGLLGRLDAPYRELRRQQAEARREGRLFGIGVGFFNEHSGTGASEYQTRGITTIPGVDSARVRVGEDGTIEIATGGADAGQGHAETYRLLAARELGVAAEKVVVFEGDTDACPPGSGTFVSRGAVGGLTALTEALREVAEKDLAPGLEVTRVVDPKQVFPSGAHLAAVEVDPLGLNPRVIRYLAVEDCGVVVNERAAEAQVRGGVAMGMGGVLLEEIRYSEDGQPLASTLLDYLVPLAPDVPEIEIEHQESPSPLTALGSKGVGEAGTIGAFAAVANAVADAVQAELNELPCSPDRIFHLRRS
;
A
#
# COMPACT_ATOMS: atom_id res chain seq x y z
N ALA A 1 -19.89 -2.10 3.13
CA ALA A 1 -19.62 -3.21 4.08
C ALA A 1 -20.30 -2.88 5.42
N TYR A 2 -21.08 -3.80 5.97
CA TYR A 2 -21.78 -3.62 7.25
C TYR A 2 -20.81 -3.89 8.41
N SER A 3 -20.89 -3.10 9.49
CA SER A 3 -20.16 -3.38 10.75
C SER A 3 -20.41 -4.81 11.19
N VAL A 4 -19.37 -5.52 11.59
CA VAL A 4 -19.55 -6.70 12.45
C VAL A 4 -18.72 -6.44 13.68
N PHE A 5 -19.38 -6.07 14.78
CA PHE A 5 -18.73 -6.06 16.08
C PHE A 5 -18.28 -7.50 16.42
N PRO A 6 -17.03 -7.71 16.90
CA PRO A 6 -16.02 -6.70 17.24
C PRO A 6 -15.04 -6.35 16.11
N PHE A 7 -15.07 -7.06 14.98
CA PHE A 7 -14.05 -7.02 13.92
C PHE A 7 -13.79 -5.62 13.36
N SER A 8 -14.83 -4.88 12.98
CA SER A 8 -14.66 -3.56 12.34
C SER A 8 -13.96 -2.53 13.22
N ALA A 9 -14.27 -2.51 14.52
CA ALA A 9 -13.63 -1.60 15.48
C ALA A 9 -12.19 -2.03 15.84
N SER A 10 -11.85 -3.31 15.64
CA SER A 10 -10.51 -3.85 15.92
C SER A 10 -9.56 -3.83 14.72
N LEU A 11 -10.08 -3.67 13.50
CA LEU A 11 -9.29 -3.80 12.26
C LEU A 11 -8.14 -2.79 12.19
N GLU A 12 -8.45 -1.51 12.35
CA GLU A 12 -7.50 -0.39 12.39
C GLU A 12 -6.43 -0.56 13.49
N PRO A 13 -6.79 -0.72 14.79
CA PRO A 13 -5.79 -0.84 15.85
C PRO A 13 -4.92 -2.10 15.74
N VAL A 14 -5.48 -3.24 15.32
CA VAL A 14 -4.70 -4.48 15.12
C VAL A 14 -3.69 -4.30 13.99
N THR A 15 -4.15 -3.80 12.83
CA THR A 15 -3.28 -3.60 11.67
C THR A 15 -2.21 -2.56 11.95
N THR A 16 -2.57 -1.41 12.55
CA THR A 16 -1.60 -0.39 12.98
C THR A 16 -0.55 -1.00 13.90
N GLY A 17 -1.00 -1.76 14.89
CA GLY A 17 -0.16 -2.39 15.87
C GLY A 17 0.88 -3.36 15.33
N GLN A 18 0.52 -4.09 14.28
CA GLN A 18 1.39 -5.08 13.64
C GLN A 18 2.38 -4.46 12.65
N THR A 19 2.16 -3.20 12.24
CA THR A 19 2.93 -2.53 11.18
C THR A 19 3.77 -1.35 11.66
N LEU A 20 3.51 -0.83 12.86
CA LEU A 20 4.36 0.17 13.51
C LEU A 20 5.81 -0.29 13.53
N PHE A 21 6.71 0.60 13.09
CA PHE A 21 8.15 0.35 12.96
C PHE A 21 8.53 -0.85 12.07
N GLY A 22 7.62 -1.30 11.19
CA GLY A 22 7.78 -2.51 10.37
C GLY A 22 9.14 -2.70 9.70
N PRO A 23 9.75 -1.70 9.04
CA PRO A 23 11.01 -1.89 8.33
C PRO A 23 12.26 -1.67 9.21
N TYR A 24 12.10 -1.41 10.51
CA TYR A 24 13.17 -1.07 11.43
C TYR A 24 13.53 -2.23 12.38
N ALA A 25 14.82 -2.44 12.58
CA ALA A 25 15.39 -3.40 13.51
C ALA A 25 15.31 -2.89 14.95
N LEU A 26 14.15 -3.07 15.58
CA LEU A 26 13.93 -2.76 16.99
C LEU A 26 14.30 -3.95 17.89
N GLU A 27 14.94 -3.67 19.03
CA GLU A 27 15.24 -4.69 20.04
C GLU A 27 14.01 -5.09 20.87
N ALA A 28 13.13 -4.12 21.15
CA ALA A 28 11.94 -4.32 21.96
C ALA A 28 10.79 -3.44 21.49
N PHE A 29 9.58 -4.01 21.49
CA PHE A 29 8.36 -3.31 21.14
C PHE A 29 7.23 -3.74 22.07
N ARG A 30 6.48 -2.75 22.58
CA ARG A 30 5.26 -3.00 23.34
C ARG A 30 4.18 -2.06 22.82
N LEU A 31 3.05 -2.66 22.49
CA LEU A 31 1.87 -1.95 22.03
C LEU A 31 0.72 -2.14 23.01
N HIS A 32 -0.07 -1.10 23.19
CA HIS A 32 -1.44 -1.20 23.66
C HIS A 32 -2.36 -0.54 22.63
N ALA A 33 -3.41 -1.24 22.20
CA ALA A 33 -4.37 -0.73 21.24
C ALA A 33 -5.79 -1.06 21.70
N SER A 34 -6.72 -0.12 21.52
CA SER A 34 -8.11 -0.23 21.95
C SER A 34 -9.05 0.23 20.84
N GLY A 35 -10.06 -0.59 20.53
CA GLY A 35 -11.19 -0.20 19.69
C GLY A 35 -12.36 0.24 20.56
N LEU A 36 -12.95 1.39 20.25
CA LEU A 36 -14.10 1.93 20.97
C LEU A 36 -15.32 2.04 20.05
N ALA A 37 -16.50 1.71 20.57
CA ALA A 37 -17.75 2.00 19.89
C ALA A 37 -18.11 3.49 20.06
N SER A 38 -18.71 4.09 19.04
CA SER A 38 -19.24 5.46 19.08
C SER A 38 -20.54 5.54 18.31
N SER A 39 -21.27 6.65 18.45
CA SER A 39 -22.52 6.92 17.72
C SER A 39 -22.30 7.35 16.25
N LYS A 40 -21.19 6.92 15.64
CA LYS A 40 -20.85 7.18 14.23
C LYS A 40 -21.20 5.97 13.37
N CYS A 41 -21.12 6.13 12.04
CA CYS A 41 -21.20 4.97 11.17
C CYS A 41 -20.01 4.01 11.46
N PRO A 42 -20.15 2.73 11.12
CA PRO A 42 -19.09 1.76 11.31
C PRO A 42 -17.79 2.18 10.60
N ALA A 43 -16.68 2.14 11.32
CA ALA A 43 -15.36 2.19 10.68
C ALA A 43 -15.22 0.99 9.72
N GLY A 44 -14.51 1.19 8.62
CA GLY A 44 -14.33 0.19 7.57
C GLY A 44 -12.97 0.31 6.91
N ALA A 45 -12.65 -0.67 6.08
CA ALA A 45 -11.41 -0.66 5.33
C ALA A 45 -11.43 0.44 4.25
N TYR A 46 -10.37 1.23 4.24
CA TYR A 46 -9.92 2.01 3.10
C TYR A 46 -8.51 1.54 2.72
N ARG A 47 -8.05 1.82 1.50
CA ARG A 47 -6.75 1.34 0.97
C ARG A 47 -5.62 1.62 1.96
N GLY A 48 -4.89 0.58 2.40
CA GLY A 48 -3.84 0.64 3.41
C GLY A 48 -4.32 0.35 4.85
N VAL A 49 -5.60 0.57 5.16
CA VAL A 49 -6.20 0.34 6.48
C VAL A 49 -5.32 1.02 7.56
N GLY A 50 -5.03 0.33 8.68
CA GLY A 50 -4.16 0.84 9.74
C GLY A 50 -2.69 1.01 9.37
N MET A 51 -2.25 0.54 8.19
CA MET A 51 -0.87 0.77 7.75
C MET A 51 -0.62 2.25 7.44
N ASN A 52 -1.65 2.98 6.99
CA ASN A 52 -1.53 4.42 6.76
C ASN A 52 -1.23 5.16 8.07
N ALA A 53 -1.97 4.85 9.13
CA ALA A 53 -1.76 5.42 10.46
C ALA A 53 -0.41 5.00 11.05
N ALA A 54 -0.01 3.73 10.88
CA ALA A 54 1.29 3.24 11.32
C ALA A 54 2.46 3.90 10.59
N ALA A 55 2.38 4.05 9.27
CA ALA A 55 3.40 4.70 8.46
C ALA A 55 3.51 6.18 8.82
N PHE A 56 2.39 6.90 8.93
CA PHE A 56 2.37 8.28 9.42
C PHE A 56 3.05 8.39 10.79
N ALA A 57 2.59 7.64 11.78
CA ALA A 57 3.12 7.73 13.15
C ALA A 57 4.61 7.34 13.23
N THR A 58 4.98 6.21 12.62
CA THR A 58 6.36 5.70 12.60
C THR A 58 7.29 6.73 11.97
N GLU A 59 6.96 7.21 10.77
CA GLU A 59 7.87 8.06 10.00
C GLU A 59 7.93 9.47 10.56
N ARG A 60 6.86 9.96 11.21
CA ARG A 60 6.91 11.19 11.99
C ARG A 60 7.85 11.06 13.20
N MET A 61 7.74 9.97 13.96
CA MET A 61 8.62 9.69 15.10
C MET A 61 10.09 9.58 14.68
N VAL A 62 10.38 8.93 13.54
CA VAL A 62 11.75 8.84 13.00
C VAL A 62 12.31 10.21 12.66
N ASP A 63 11.55 11.08 11.99
CA ASP A 63 12.00 12.44 11.65
C ASP A 63 12.17 13.35 12.89
N ILE A 64 11.30 13.19 13.91
CA ILE A 64 11.46 13.88 15.21
C ILE A 64 12.76 13.44 15.87
N ALA A 65 12.99 12.13 15.98
CA ALA A 65 14.20 11.58 16.58
C ALA A 65 15.47 12.00 15.81
N ALA A 66 15.43 12.02 14.48
CA ALA A 66 16.54 12.50 13.65
C ALA A 66 16.90 13.95 13.99
N ARG A 67 15.88 14.81 14.12
CA ARG A 67 16.06 16.22 14.49
C ARG A 67 16.66 16.38 15.89
N GLU A 68 16.11 15.68 16.88
CA GLU A 68 16.62 15.71 18.26
C GLU A 68 18.07 15.24 18.37
N LEU A 69 18.44 14.22 17.59
CA LEU A 69 19.79 13.66 17.55
C LEU A 69 20.76 14.43 16.65
N GLY A 70 20.28 15.45 15.91
CA GLY A 70 21.10 16.18 14.94
C GLY A 70 21.60 15.31 13.78
N LEU A 71 20.82 14.28 13.41
CA LEU A 71 21.12 13.35 12.32
C LEU A 71 20.30 13.68 11.08
N ASP A 72 20.85 13.34 9.90
CA ASP A 72 20.08 13.38 8.67
C ASP A 72 18.94 12.34 8.72
N PRO A 73 17.69 12.71 8.38
CA PRO A 73 16.55 11.80 8.45
C PRO A 73 16.69 10.53 7.58
N LEU A 74 17.32 10.63 6.41
CA LEU A 74 17.53 9.46 5.55
C LEU A 74 18.62 8.55 6.13
N GLU A 75 19.66 9.13 6.71
CA GLU A 75 20.69 8.38 7.42
C GLU A 75 20.18 7.65 8.66
N LEU A 76 19.30 8.26 9.47
CA LEU A 76 18.73 7.58 10.64
C LEU A 76 17.95 6.33 10.21
N ARG A 77 17.22 6.38 9.09
CA ARG A 77 16.54 5.22 8.53
C ARG A 77 17.51 4.10 8.16
N ARG A 78 18.62 4.42 7.48
CA ARG A 78 19.65 3.43 7.09
C ARG A 78 20.31 2.75 8.29
N ARG A 79 20.54 3.50 9.37
CA ARG A 79 21.13 2.94 10.59
C ARG A 79 20.23 1.91 11.25
N ASN A 80 18.92 2.10 11.15
CA ASN A 80 17.93 1.27 11.84
C ASN A 80 17.18 0.30 10.93
N ALA A 81 17.37 0.34 9.60
CA ALA A 81 16.70 -0.57 8.68
C ALA A 81 17.09 -2.03 8.96
N ILE A 82 16.12 -2.94 8.81
CA ILE A 82 16.35 -4.39 8.77
C ILE A 82 17.28 -4.71 7.60
N ARG A 83 18.25 -5.62 7.82
CA ARG A 83 19.30 -5.96 6.84
C ARG A 83 19.30 -7.41 6.39
N GLU A 84 18.74 -8.30 7.20
CA GLU A 84 18.78 -9.75 6.97
C GLU A 84 17.36 -10.28 6.84
N PHE A 85 17.15 -11.16 5.86
CA PHE A 85 15.88 -11.81 5.56
C PHE A 85 16.10 -13.31 5.30
N PRO A 86 15.13 -14.19 5.64
CA PRO A 86 13.89 -13.87 6.37
C PRO A 86 14.19 -13.50 7.84
N THR A 87 13.30 -12.72 8.46
CA THR A 87 13.47 -12.30 9.86
C THR A 87 12.12 -12.06 10.54
N VAL A 88 12.12 -11.91 11.86
CA VAL A 88 10.92 -11.59 12.65
C VAL A 88 11.04 -10.19 13.23
N THR A 89 10.06 -9.32 12.96
CA THR A 89 10.03 -7.98 13.53
C THR A 89 9.76 -8.02 15.04
N ALA A 90 10.05 -6.93 15.75
CA ALA A 90 9.70 -6.80 17.17
C ALA A 90 8.18 -6.89 17.43
N ALA A 91 7.35 -6.64 16.41
CA ALA A 91 5.90 -6.84 16.44
C ALA A 91 5.47 -8.30 16.14
N GLY A 92 6.43 -9.22 15.98
CA GLY A 92 6.19 -10.65 15.76
C GLY A 92 5.80 -11.01 14.33
N ARG A 93 6.18 -10.20 13.33
CA ARG A 93 5.86 -10.45 11.92
C ARG A 93 7.02 -11.10 11.18
N GLU A 94 6.77 -12.20 10.48
CA GLU A 94 7.77 -12.92 9.68
C GLU A 94 7.93 -12.28 8.30
N LEU A 95 9.00 -11.51 8.10
CA LEU A 95 9.33 -10.90 6.82
C LEU A 95 10.00 -11.92 5.90
N ASP A 96 9.53 -12.02 4.66
CA ASP A 96 9.91 -13.06 3.70
C ASP A 96 11.20 -12.74 2.95
N SER A 97 11.31 -11.55 2.35
CA SER A 97 12.49 -11.09 1.60
C SER A 97 12.50 -9.57 1.44
N GLY A 98 13.66 -8.98 1.14
CA GLY A 98 13.78 -7.56 0.82
C GLY A 98 15.23 -7.09 0.72
N ASP A 99 15.45 -5.97 0.03
CA ASP A 99 16.69 -5.17 0.09
C ASP A 99 16.36 -3.72 0.49
N TYR A 100 16.23 -3.51 1.79
CA TYR A 100 15.81 -2.23 2.38
C TYR A 100 16.87 -1.14 2.23
N LEU A 101 18.15 -1.50 2.23
CA LEU A 101 19.23 -0.54 2.00
C LEU A 101 19.32 -0.16 0.53
N GLY A 102 19.08 -1.11 -0.39
CA GLY A 102 18.88 -0.85 -1.81
C GLY A 102 17.76 0.17 -2.05
N LEU A 103 16.59 -0.04 -1.44
CA LEU A 103 15.44 0.88 -1.51
C LEU A 103 15.81 2.29 -1.07
N LEU A 104 16.40 2.44 0.12
CA LEU A 104 16.84 3.73 0.64
C LEU A 104 17.99 4.34 -0.19
N GLY A 105 18.78 3.51 -0.87
CA GLY A 105 19.84 3.94 -1.77
C GLY A 105 19.30 4.60 -3.04
N ARG A 106 18.15 4.16 -3.56
CA ARG A 106 17.48 4.79 -4.71
C ARG A 106 17.09 6.25 -4.46
N LEU A 107 16.89 6.62 -3.19
CA LEU A 107 16.56 8.00 -2.81
C LEU A 107 17.79 8.94 -2.77
N ASP A 108 19.03 8.43 -2.80
CA ASP A 108 20.22 9.24 -2.51
C ASP A 108 20.38 10.48 -3.40
N ALA A 109 20.37 10.28 -4.71
CA ALA A 109 20.58 11.38 -5.66
C ALA A 109 19.37 12.35 -5.67
N PRO A 110 18.12 11.88 -5.77
CA PRO A 110 16.93 12.75 -5.65
C PRO A 110 16.89 13.54 -4.34
N TYR A 111 17.24 12.91 -3.21
CA TYR A 111 17.22 13.54 -1.90
C TYR A 111 18.29 14.64 -1.75
N ARG A 112 19.52 14.38 -2.20
CA ARG A 112 20.59 15.41 -2.20
C ARG A 112 20.23 16.59 -3.07
N GLU A 113 19.60 16.34 -4.20
CA GLU A 113 19.12 17.40 -5.09
C GLU A 113 18.05 18.25 -4.40
N LEU A 114 17.04 17.62 -3.80
CA LEU A 114 16.00 18.34 -3.06
C LEU A 114 16.59 19.12 -1.87
N ARG A 115 17.58 18.58 -1.14
CA ARG A 115 18.24 19.29 -0.03
C ARG A 115 18.94 20.57 -0.49
N ARG A 116 19.55 20.58 -1.68
CA ARG A 116 20.10 21.80 -2.29
C ARG A 116 19.01 22.82 -2.61
N GLN A 117 17.93 22.38 -3.25
CA GLN A 117 16.78 23.24 -3.60
C GLN A 117 16.11 23.81 -2.36
N GLN A 118 15.95 23.01 -1.31
CA GLN A 118 15.43 23.47 -0.02
C GLN A 118 16.28 24.57 0.60
N ALA A 119 17.61 24.40 0.61
CA ALA A 119 18.51 25.39 1.16
C ALA A 119 18.47 26.71 0.37
N GLU A 120 18.20 26.68 -0.93
CA GLU A 120 17.96 27.85 -1.77
C GLU A 120 16.60 28.49 -1.47
N ALA A 121 15.51 27.73 -1.53
CA ALA A 121 14.15 28.21 -1.27
C ALA A 121 14.02 28.84 0.13
N ARG A 122 14.64 28.23 1.16
CA ARG A 122 14.63 28.78 2.52
C ARG A 122 15.42 30.08 2.65
N ARG A 123 16.49 30.30 1.86
CA ARG A 123 17.20 31.59 1.80
C ARG A 123 16.33 32.68 1.17
N GLU A 124 15.39 32.31 0.29
CA GLU A 124 14.39 33.20 -0.30
C GLU A 124 13.16 33.41 0.61
N GLY A 125 13.14 32.83 1.81
CA GLY A 125 12.01 32.93 2.74
C GLY A 125 10.82 32.02 2.41
N ARG A 126 10.99 31.07 1.49
CA ARG A 126 9.95 30.10 1.11
C ARG A 126 9.91 28.94 2.09
N LEU A 127 8.71 28.43 2.37
CA LEU A 127 8.50 27.26 3.23
C LEU A 127 8.59 26.00 2.37
N PHE A 128 9.80 25.44 2.30
CA PHE A 128 10.11 24.25 1.52
C PHE A 128 10.50 23.09 2.44
N GLY A 129 9.83 21.95 2.27
CA GLY A 129 10.05 20.76 3.07
C GLY A 129 10.28 19.52 2.23
N ILE A 130 11.05 18.60 2.79
CA ILE A 130 11.37 17.29 2.19
C ILE A 130 10.95 16.22 3.19
N GLY A 131 10.19 15.25 2.71
CA GLY A 131 9.76 14.14 3.54
C GLY A 131 10.13 12.81 2.92
N VAL A 132 10.61 11.90 3.76
CA VAL A 132 10.86 10.50 3.41
C VAL A 132 9.80 9.65 4.12
N GLY A 133 9.25 8.68 3.39
CA GLY A 133 8.40 7.64 3.94
C GLY A 133 8.99 6.28 3.62
N PHE A 134 9.39 5.53 4.63
CA PHE A 134 9.94 4.18 4.49
C PHE A 134 9.05 3.17 5.21
N PHE A 135 8.57 2.15 4.48
CA PHE A 135 7.56 1.24 4.98
C PHE A 135 7.73 -0.18 4.42
N ASN A 136 7.15 -1.15 5.11
CA ASN A 136 6.74 -2.41 4.54
C ASN A 136 5.23 -2.58 4.68
N GLU A 137 4.64 -3.31 3.76
CA GLU A 137 3.22 -3.64 3.72
C GLU A 137 3.10 -5.14 3.99
N HIS A 138 1.96 -5.58 4.53
CA HIS A 138 1.62 -6.99 4.51
C HIS A 138 0.59 -7.25 3.42
N SER A 139 0.81 -8.29 2.62
CA SER A 139 -0.09 -8.66 1.53
C SER A 139 -0.42 -10.15 1.56
N GLY A 140 -1.59 -10.52 1.05
CA GLY A 140 -1.93 -11.94 0.86
C GLY A 140 -2.22 -12.69 2.16
N THR A 141 -2.99 -12.10 3.08
CA THR A 141 -3.43 -12.78 4.31
C THR A 141 -4.20 -14.06 3.99
N GLY A 142 -3.72 -15.19 4.52
CA GLY A 142 -4.31 -16.51 4.38
C GLY A 142 -5.32 -16.88 5.48
N ALA A 143 -5.87 -18.09 5.38
CA ALA A 143 -6.94 -18.60 6.25
C ALA A 143 -6.54 -18.68 7.72
N SER A 144 -5.34 -19.21 8.01
CA SER A 144 -4.85 -19.37 9.38
C SER A 144 -4.74 -18.05 10.14
N GLU A 145 -4.39 -16.97 9.44
CA GLU A 145 -4.26 -15.65 10.05
C GLU A 145 -5.62 -15.01 10.33
N TYR A 146 -6.60 -15.15 9.44
CA TYR A 146 -7.98 -14.74 9.73
C TYR A 146 -8.54 -15.48 10.95
N GLN A 147 -8.35 -16.80 11.02
CA GLN A 147 -8.80 -17.61 12.15
C GLN A 147 -8.13 -17.20 13.47
N THR A 148 -6.83 -16.89 13.45
CA THR A 148 -6.10 -16.40 14.63
C THR A 148 -6.63 -15.05 15.12
N ARG A 149 -7.13 -14.21 14.21
CA ARG A 149 -7.82 -12.94 14.53
C ARG A 149 -9.29 -13.14 14.94
N GLY A 150 -9.77 -14.38 15.02
CA GLY A 150 -11.16 -14.72 15.33
C GLY A 150 -12.14 -14.51 14.17
N ILE A 151 -11.65 -14.24 12.96
CA ILE A 151 -12.46 -14.01 11.77
C ILE A 151 -12.72 -15.35 11.08
N THR A 152 -13.95 -15.84 11.16
CA THR A 152 -14.35 -17.14 10.58
C THR A 152 -15.21 -17.01 9.32
N THR A 153 -15.60 -15.80 8.94
CA THR A 153 -16.46 -15.53 7.78
C THR A 153 -15.68 -15.32 6.49
N ILE A 154 -14.38 -15.03 6.59
CA ILE A 154 -13.49 -14.88 5.44
C ILE A 154 -12.74 -16.21 5.26
N PRO A 155 -12.91 -16.92 4.13
CA PRO A 155 -12.23 -18.19 3.90
C PRO A 155 -10.70 -18.09 3.95
N GLY A 156 -10.14 -16.98 3.44
CA GLY A 156 -8.70 -16.74 3.37
C GLY A 156 -8.01 -17.47 2.22
N VAL A 157 -8.76 -18.08 1.29
CA VAL A 157 -8.21 -18.79 0.12
C VAL A 157 -8.43 -18.05 -1.19
N ASP A 158 -7.54 -18.27 -2.14
CA ASP A 158 -7.59 -17.82 -3.52
C ASP A 158 -7.78 -19.00 -4.46
N SER A 159 -8.43 -18.79 -5.60
CA SER A 159 -8.64 -19.86 -6.57
C SER A 159 -8.60 -19.37 -7.99
N ALA A 160 -8.12 -20.22 -8.89
CA ALA A 160 -8.19 -20.02 -10.33
C ALA A 160 -8.55 -21.33 -11.02
N ARG A 161 -9.38 -21.23 -12.05
CA ARG A 161 -9.76 -22.30 -12.95
C ARG A 161 -9.35 -21.92 -14.36
N VAL A 162 -8.67 -22.82 -15.05
CA VAL A 162 -8.28 -22.68 -16.45
C VAL A 162 -8.96 -23.79 -17.25
N ARG A 163 -9.71 -23.42 -18.29
CA ARG A 163 -10.36 -24.35 -19.22
C ARG A 163 -9.82 -24.12 -20.63
N VAL A 164 -9.48 -25.21 -21.32
CA VAL A 164 -9.08 -25.17 -22.72
C VAL A 164 -10.29 -25.51 -23.60
N GLY A 165 -10.74 -24.54 -24.39
CA GLY A 165 -11.81 -24.72 -25.37
C GLY A 165 -11.40 -25.63 -26.53
N GLU A 166 -12.40 -26.23 -27.19
CA GLU A 166 -12.20 -27.09 -28.37
C GLU A 166 -11.54 -26.34 -29.55
N ASP A 167 -11.72 -25.02 -29.60
CA ASP A 167 -11.14 -24.13 -30.60
C ASP A 167 -9.76 -23.55 -30.20
N GLY A 168 -9.23 -23.97 -29.04
CA GLY A 168 -7.99 -23.48 -28.47
C GLY A 168 -8.11 -22.14 -27.73
N THR A 169 -9.32 -21.68 -27.43
CA THR A 169 -9.54 -20.57 -26.48
C THR A 169 -9.15 -20.99 -25.07
N ILE A 170 -8.54 -20.09 -24.29
CA ILE A 170 -8.21 -20.30 -22.89
C ILE A 170 -9.17 -19.48 -22.04
N GLU A 171 -9.98 -20.14 -21.23
CA GLU A 171 -10.88 -19.49 -20.29
C GLU A 171 -10.29 -19.52 -18.89
N ILE A 172 -10.17 -18.36 -18.27
CA ILE A 172 -9.68 -18.19 -16.90
C ILE A 172 -10.83 -17.69 -16.05
N ALA A 173 -11.21 -18.43 -15.02
CA ALA A 173 -12.16 -18.01 -13.99
C ALA A 173 -11.45 -17.90 -12.64
N THR A 174 -11.62 -16.81 -11.90
CA THR A 174 -10.95 -16.63 -10.59
C THR A 174 -11.92 -16.35 -9.46
N GLY A 175 -11.50 -16.68 -8.23
CA GLY A 175 -12.24 -16.33 -7.01
C GLY A 175 -12.06 -14.87 -6.57
N GLY A 176 -11.38 -14.06 -7.40
CA GLY A 176 -11.23 -12.62 -7.24
C GLY A 176 -12.33 -11.84 -7.98
N ALA A 177 -12.32 -10.53 -7.76
CA ALA A 177 -13.15 -9.59 -8.51
C ALA A 177 -12.34 -8.34 -8.86
N ASP A 178 -12.38 -7.93 -10.14
CA ASP A 178 -11.74 -6.69 -10.58
C ASP A 178 -12.59 -5.47 -10.20
N ALA A 179 -11.95 -4.46 -9.63
CA ALA A 179 -12.53 -3.15 -9.31
C ALA A 179 -11.73 -2.01 -9.96
N GLY A 180 -10.91 -2.32 -10.98
CA GLY A 180 -10.09 -1.37 -11.73
C GLY A 180 -8.58 -1.58 -11.59
N GLN A 181 -8.15 -2.64 -10.91
CA GLN A 181 -6.73 -2.98 -10.77
C GLN A 181 -6.12 -3.66 -12.00
N GLY A 182 -6.95 -4.06 -12.98
CA GLY A 182 -6.47 -4.60 -14.25
C GLY A 182 -6.14 -6.08 -14.18
N HIS A 183 -6.97 -6.85 -13.46
CA HIS A 183 -6.82 -8.30 -13.31
C HIS A 183 -6.87 -8.99 -14.68
N ALA A 184 -7.90 -8.69 -15.48
CA ALA A 184 -8.11 -9.36 -16.75
C ALA A 184 -6.88 -9.24 -17.65
N GLU A 185 -6.31 -8.05 -17.79
CA GLU A 185 -5.11 -7.85 -18.62
C GLU A 185 -3.89 -8.57 -18.06
N THR A 186 -3.68 -8.50 -16.74
CA THR A 186 -2.59 -9.19 -16.06
C THR A 186 -2.68 -10.71 -16.23
N TYR A 187 -3.88 -11.28 -16.16
CA TYR A 187 -4.10 -12.71 -16.34
C TYR A 187 -3.90 -13.15 -17.80
N ARG A 188 -4.29 -12.32 -18.79
CA ARG A 188 -4.00 -12.59 -20.20
C ARG A 188 -2.50 -12.60 -20.49
N LEU A 189 -1.76 -11.62 -19.96
CA LEU A 189 -0.30 -11.56 -20.09
C LEU A 189 0.36 -12.78 -19.45
N LEU A 190 -0.11 -13.19 -18.27
CA LEU A 190 0.40 -14.37 -17.60
C LEU A 190 0.11 -15.65 -18.40
N ALA A 191 -1.11 -15.83 -18.92
CA ALA A 191 -1.45 -16.99 -19.74
C ALA A 191 -0.66 -17.02 -21.05
N ALA A 192 -0.46 -15.87 -21.71
CA ALA A 192 0.40 -15.77 -22.88
C ALA A 192 1.84 -16.19 -22.56
N ARG A 193 2.36 -15.78 -21.40
CA ARG A 193 3.71 -16.15 -20.93
C ARG A 193 3.84 -17.64 -20.62
N GLU A 194 2.92 -18.22 -19.85
CA GLU A 194 3.03 -19.61 -19.38
C GLU A 194 2.64 -20.63 -20.46
N LEU A 195 1.72 -20.29 -21.37
CA LEU A 195 1.19 -21.22 -22.38
C LEU A 195 1.70 -20.95 -23.81
N GLY A 196 2.31 -19.79 -24.07
CA GLY A 196 2.72 -19.39 -25.42
C GLY A 196 1.55 -19.09 -26.36
N VAL A 197 0.36 -18.77 -25.82
CA VAL A 197 -0.84 -18.42 -26.59
C VAL A 197 -0.94 -16.91 -26.83
N ALA A 198 -1.67 -16.51 -27.87
CA ALA A 198 -2.01 -15.10 -28.08
C ALA A 198 -2.98 -14.62 -26.98
N ALA A 199 -2.74 -13.43 -26.42
CA ALA A 199 -3.56 -12.87 -25.34
C ALA A 199 -5.04 -12.72 -25.73
N GLU A 200 -5.32 -12.50 -27.01
CA GLU A 200 -6.68 -12.37 -27.56
C GLU A 200 -7.48 -13.68 -27.52
N LYS A 201 -6.80 -14.82 -27.37
CA LYS A 201 -7.45 -16.12 -27.16
C LYS A 201 -7.79 -16.38 -25.69
N VAL A 202 -7.48 -15.45 -24.80
CA VAL A 202 -7.68 -15.61 -23.36
C VAL A 202 -8.88 -14.80 -22.90
N VAL A 203 -9.90 -15.51 -22.43
CA VAL A 203 -11.13 -14.94 -21.86
C VAL A 203 -11.07 -15.04 -20.34
N VAL A 204 -11.42 -13.97 -19.64
CA VAL A 204 -11.35 -13.90 -18.17
C VAL A 204 -12.74 -13.69 -17.60
N PHE A 205 -13.07 -14.47 -16.56
CA PHE A 205 -14.31 -14.41 -15.78
C PHE A 205 -13.99 -14.14 -14.31
N GLU A 206 -14.66 -13.15 -13.74
CA GLU A 206 -14.56 -12.76 -12.33
C GLU A 206 -15.92 -12.26 -11.83
N GLY A 207 -16.17 -12.36 -10.52
CA GLY A 207 -17.33 -11.76 -9.87
C GLY A 207 -18.68 -12.47 -10.03
N ASP A 208 -18.82 -13.42 -10.95
CA ASP A 208 -20.02 -14.27 -11.06
C ASP A 208 -19.82 -15.58 -10.27
N THR A 209 -20.56 -15.74 -9.18
CA THR A 209 -20.43 -16.90 -8.27
C THR A 209 -20.92 -18.22 -8.88
N ASP A 210 -21.71 -18.20 -9.95
CA ASP A 210 -22.12 -19.42 -10.66
C ASP A 210 -21.04 -19.86 -11.67
N ALA A 211 -20.25 -18.91 -12.18
CA ALA A 211 -19.20 -19.17 -13.19
C ALA A 211 -17.79 -19.31 -12.58
N CYS A 212 -17.53 -18.71 -11.42
CA CYS A 212 -16.20 -18.61 -10.84
C CYS A 212 -15.96 -19.62 -9.70
N PRO A 213 -14.74 -20.14 -9.54
CA PRO A 213 -14.40 -20.95 -8.37
C PRO A 213 -14.48 -20.11 -7.07
N PRO A 214 -14.72 -20.75 -5.91
CA PRO A 214 -14.87 -20.04 -4.65
C PRO A 214 -13.53 -19.42 -4.21
N GLY A 215 -13.56 -18.15 -3.81
CA GLY A 215 -12.41 -17.46 -3.24
C GLY A 215 -12.84 -16.38 -2.25
N SER A 216 -11.86 -15.71 -1.66
CA SER A 216 -12.13 -14.65 -0.68
C SER A 216 -12.37 -13.27 -1.31
N GLY A 217 -12.23 -13.12 -2.63
CA GLY A 217 -12.32 -11.83 -3.32
C GLY A 217 -11.00 -11.04 -3.30
N THR A 218 -11.06 -9.75 -3.70
CA THR A 218 -9.86 -8.91 -3.84
C THR A 218 -9.79 -7.83 -2.76
N PHE A 219 -8.82 -7.97 -1.84
CA PHE A 219 -8.44 -7.00 -0.81
C PHE A 219 -7.07 -7.37 -0.21
N VAL A 220 -6.46 -6.52 0.61
CA VAL A 220 -5.15 -6.77 1.29
C VAL A 220 -4.07 -7.21 0.29
N SER A 221 -4.09 -6.57 -0.88
CA SER A 221 -3.23 -6.86 -2.04
C SER A 221 -3.12 -8.36 -2.42
N ARG A 222 -4.10 -9.20 -2.07
CA ARG A 222 -3.98 -10.67 -2.17
C ARG A 222 -4.03 -11.23 -3.58
N GLY A 223 -4.57 -10.47 -4.53
CA GLY A 223 -4.65 -10.86 -5.94
C GLY A 223 -3.26 -11.18 -6.53
N ALA A 224 -2.25 -10.37 -6.19
CA ALA A 224 -0.87 -10.58 -6.65
C ALA A 224 -0.13 -11.72 -5.91
N VAL A 225 -0.72 -12.27 -4.85
CA VAL A 225 -0.13 -13.30 -3.98
C VAL A 225 -0.81 -14.64 -4.25
N GLY A 226 -1.96 -14.90 -3.63
CA GLY A 226 -2.67 -16.17 -3.78
C GLY A 226 -3.37 -16.30 -5.13
N GLY A 227 -3.95 -15.22 -5.65
CA GLY A 227 -4.64 -15.21 -6.95
C GLY A 227 -3.70 -15.58 -8.11
N LEU A 228 -2.57 -14.86 -8.23
CA LEU A 228 -1.54 -15.18 -9.23
C LEU A 228 -0.88 -16.54 -8.99
N THR A 229 -0.70 -16.97 -7.74
CA THR A 229 -0.16 -18.31 -7.45
C THR A 229 -1.11 -19.40 -7.96
N ALA A 230 -2.40 -19.33 -7.61
CA ALA A 230 -3.40 -20.29 -8.07
C ALA A 230 -3.50 -20.33 -9.60
N LEU A 231 -3.48 -19.16 -10.25
CA LEU A 231 -3.52 -19.07 -11.70
C LEU A 231 -2.27 -19.66 -12.36
N THR A 232 -1.08 -19.31 -11.84
CA THR A 232 0.20 -19.82 -12.36
C THR A 232 0.25 -21.34 -12.28
N GLU A 233 -0.14 -21.92 -11.14
CA GLU A 233 -0.17 -23.37 -10.95
C GLU A 233 -1.15 -24.05 -11.91
N ALA A 234 -2.34 -23.46 -12.12
CA ALA A 234 -3.32 -24.00 -13.04
C ALA A 234 -2.85 -23.93 -14.51
N LEU A 235 -2.25 -22.81 -14.91
CA LEU A 235 -1.67 -22.64 -16.25
C LEU A 235 -0.53 -23.63 -16.50
N ARG A 236 0.37 -23.82 -15.54
CA ARG A 236 1.48 -24.78 -15.66
C ARG A 236 0.98 -26.22 -15.79
N GLU A 237 -0.04 -26.63 -15.04
CA GLU A 237 -0.62 -27.97 -15.22
C GLU A 237 -1.29 -28.13 -16.60
N VAL A 238 -1.97 -27.08 -17.09
CA VAL A 238 -2.53 -27.09 -18.46
C VAL A 238 -1.42 -27.21 -19.51
N ALA A 239 -0.29 -26.53 -19.31
CA ALA A 239 0.89 -26.64 -20.18
C ALA A 239 1.50 -28.05 -20.15
N GLU A 240 1.64 -28.65 -18.97
CA GLU A 240 2.15 -30.03 -18.81
C GLU A 240 1.27 -31.09 -19.49
N LYS A 241 -0.02 -30.78 -19.69
CA LYS A 241 -0.99 -31.63 -20.39
C LYS A 241 -1.21 -31.21 -21.85
N ASP A 242 -0.24 -30.50 -22.43
CA ASP A 242 -0.20 -30.11 -23.84
C ASP A 242 -1.45 -29.36 -24.32
N LEU A 243 -2.09 -28.58 -23.44
CA LEU A 243 -3.32 -27.83 -23.73
C LEU A 243 -4.40 -28.74 -24.36
N ALA A 244 -4.59 -29.95 -23.84
CA ALA A 244 -5.58 -30.89 -24.36
C ALA A 244 -6.98 -30.25 -24.46
N PRO A 245 -7.66 -30.28 -25.63
CA PRO A 245 -9.01 -29.72 -25.77
C PRO A 245 -9.99 -30.31 -24.75
N GLY A 246 -10.80 -29.43 -24.14
CA GLY A 246 -11.75 -29.80 -23.09
C GLY A 246 -11.13 -29.98 -21.70
N LEU A 247 -9.80 -29.83 -21.55
CA LEU A 247 -9.15 -29.88 -20.25
C LEU A 247 -9.62 -28.74 -19.35
N GLU A 248 -9.93 -29.07 -18.10
CA GLU A 248 -10.23 -28.11 -17.05
C GLU A 248 -9.34 -28.41 -15.83
N VAL A 249 -8.67 -27.37 -15.34
CA VAL A 249 -7.82 -27.43 -14.15
C VAL A 249 -8.27 -26.35 -13.18
N THR A 250 -8.45 -26.71 -11.91
CA THR A 250 -8.70 -25.74 -10.84
C THR A 250 -7.63 -25.87 -9.77
N ARG A 251 -7.20 -24.73 -9.25
CA ARG A 251 -6.28 -24.60 -8.12
C ARG A 251 -6.89 -23.70 -7.06
N VAL A 252 -6.68 -24.10 -5.80
CA VAL A 252 -7.05 -23.35 -4.61
C VAL A 252 -5.81 -23.24 -3.74
N VAL A 253 -5.50 -22.02 -3.32
CA VAL A 253 -4.29 -21.66 -2.59
C VAL A 253 -4.71 -20.98 -1.29
N ASP A 254 -4.16 -21.43 -0.18
CA ASP A 254 -4.12 -20.68 1.07
C ASP A 254 -2.79 -19.90 1.11
N PRO A 255 -2.78 -18.60 0.77
CA PRO A 255 -1.54 -17.85 0.63
C PRO A 255 -0.86 -17.66 1.98
N LYS A 256 0.46 -17.79 1.97
CA LYS A 256 1.28 -17.26 3.05
C LYS A 256 1.45 -15.76 2.85
N GLN A 257 1.38 -15.01 3.95
CA GLN A 257 1.55 -13.57 3.92
C GLN A 257 2.96 -13.21 3.44
N VAL A 258 3.05 -12.19 2.57
CA VAL A 258 4.31 -11.65 2.03
C VAL A 258 4.45 -10.18 2.37
N PHE A 259 5.68 -9.66 2.32
CA PHE A 259 5.97 -8.28 2.73
C PHE A 259 6.63 -7.49 1.60
N PRO A 260 5.84 -6.83 0.74
CA PRO A 260 6.38 -5.77 -0.12
C PRO A 260 6.85 -4.58 0.72
N SER A 261 7.71 -3.74 0.14
CA SER A 261 8.27 -2.58 0.83
C SER A 261 8.48 -1.41 -0.11
N GLY A 262 8.47 -0.20 0.42
CA GLY A 262 8.63 1.01 -0.38
C GLY A 262 9.36 2.13 0.35
N ALA A 263 9.98 3.00 -0.42
CA ALA A 263 10.66 4.21 0.03
C ALA A 263 10.22 5.39 -0.85
N HIS A 264 9.44 6.29 -0.28
CA HIS A 264 8.86 7.44 -0.98
C HIS A 264 9.55 8.74 -0.55
N LEU A 265 9.65 9.67 -1.49
CA LEU A 265 10.26 10.98 -1.30
C LEU A 265 9.31 12.05 -1.84
N ALA A 266 8.94 12.99 -0.99
CA ALA A 266 8.09 14.12 -1.34
C ALA A 266 8.80 15.45 -1.10
N ALA A 267 8.61 16.40 -2.00
CA ALA A 267 8.89 17.81 -1.77
C ALA A 267 7.58 18.59 -1.70
N VAL A 268 7.44 19.41 -0.67
CA VAL A 268 6.26 20.26 -0.43
C VAL A 268 6.68 21.71 -0.30
N GLU A 269 5.90 22.59 -0.92
CA GLU A 269 5.92 24.02 -0.65
C GLU A 269 4.64 24.45 0.04
N VAL A 270 4.78 25.27 1.09
CA VAL A 270 3.63 25.87 1.79
C VAL A 270 3.61 27.36 1.49
N ASP A 271 2.48 27.85 0.99
CA ASP A 271 2.29 29.30 0.82
C ASP A 271 2.40 30.00 2.19
N PRO A 272 3.34 30.95 2.40
CA PRO A 272 3.50 31.60 3.70
C PRO A 272 2.29 32.44 4.13
N LEU A 273 1.42 32.83 3.21
CA LEU A 273 0.21 33.63 3.50
C LEU A 273 -1.03 32.75 3.65
N GLY A 274 -1.37 31.99 2.60
CA GLY A 274 -2.54 31.11 2.57
C GLY A 274 -2.36 29.79 3.30
N LEU A 275 -1.12 29.43 3.67
CA LEU A 275 -0.76 28.20 4.38
C LEU A 275 -1.22 26.92 3.69
N ASN A 276 -1.48 26.99 2.39
CA ASN A 276 -1.85 25.84 1.59
C ASN A 276 -0.60 25.04 1.22
N PRO A 277 -0.47 23.77 1.66
CA PRO A 277 0.60 22.89 1.23
C PRO A 277 0.35 22.41 -0.21
N ARG A 278 1.40 22.39 -1.02
CA ARG A 278 1.39 21.82 -2.37
C ARG A 278 2.55 20.87 -2.53
N VAL A 279 2.27 19.64 -2.94
CA VAL A 279 3.31 18.69 -3.34
C VAL A 279 3.83 19.10 -4.72
N ILE A 280 5.13 19.35 -4.83
CA ILE A 280 5.75 19.84 -6.07
C ILE A 280 6.57 18.78 -6.79
N ARG A 281 6.99 17.72 -6.08
CA ARG A 281 7.71 16.58 -6.63
C ARG A 281 7.43 15.35 -5.79
N TYR A 282 7.28 14.20 -6.45
CA TYR A 282 7.07 12.93 -5.78
C TYR A 282 7.84 11.81 -6.49
N LEU A 283 8.56 11.00 -5.72
CA LEU A 283 9.20 9.76 -6.16
C LEU A 283 8.71 8.62 -5.28
N ALA A 284 8.22 7.55 -5.90
CA ALA A 284 7.88 6.30 -5.26
C ALA A 284 8.87 5.22 -5.73
N VAL A 285 9.61 4.63 -4.79
CA VAL A 285 10.43 3.45 -5.06
C VAL A 285 9.76 2.26 -4.39
N GLU A 286 9.32 1.30 -5.18
CA GLU A 286 8.53 0.16 -4.71
C GLU A 286 9.32 -1.15 -4.88
N ASP A 287 9.13 -2.08 -3.95
CA ASP A 287 9.61 -3.46 -4.04
C ASP A 287 8.44 -4.41 -3.77
N CYS A 288 7.77 -4.78 -4.86
CA CYS A 288 6.69 -5.75 -4.88
C CYS A 288 7.12 -7.11 -5.47
N GLY A 289 8.41 -7.43 -5.42
CA GLY A 289 8.95 -8.65 -6.03
C GLY A 289 8.72 -8.67 -7.55
N VAL A 290 8.42 -9.85 -8.09
CA VAL A 290 8.26 -10.04 -9.54
C VAL A 290 6.96 -9.40 -10.03
N VAL A 291 7.09 -8.48 -11.00
CA VAL A 291 5.96 -7.77 -11.61
C VAL A 291 5.49 -8.48 -12.88
N VAL A 292 4.20 -8.82 -12.93
CA VAL A 292 3.59 -9.43 -14.14
C VAL A 292 3.18 -8.37 -15.16
N ASN A 293 2.67 -7.22 -14.69
CA ASN A 293 2.17 -6.14 -15.52
C ASN A 293 2.64 -4.80 -14.97
N GLU A 294 3.74 -4.29 -15.52
CA GLU A 294 4.37 -3.02 -15.09
C GLU A 294 3.40 -1.85 -15.16
N ARG A 295 2.61 -1.76 -16.25
CA ARG A 295 1.65 -0.67 -16.44
C ARG A 295 0.57 -0.67 -15.35
N ALA A 296 0.05 -1.85 -15.00
CA ALA A 296 -0.94 -1.97 -13.94
C ALA A 296 -0.32 -1.65 -12.56
N ALA A 297 0.88 -2.14 -12.27
CA ALA A 297 1.59 -1.84 -11.04
C ALA A 297 1.83 -0.33 -10.88
N GLU A 298 2.37 0.33 -11.91
CA GLU A 298 2.57 1.78 -11.88
C GLU A 298 1.25 2.55 -11.73
N ALA A 299 0.18 2.14 -12.43
CA ALA A 299 -1.13 2.79 -12.30
C ALA A 299 -1.69 2.67 -10.87
N GLN A 300 -1.47 1.53 -10.21
CA GLN A 300 -1.85 1.33 -8.82
C GLN A 300 -1.07 2.26 -7.89
N VAL A 301 0.24 2.38 -8.07
CA VAL A 301 1.09 3.30 -7.28
C VAL A 301 0.64 4.75 -7.48
N ARG A 302 0.46 5.20 -8.73
CA ARG A 302 0.00 6.58 -9.05
C ARG A 302 -1.34 6.89 -8.36
N GLY A 303 -2.33 6.01 -8.51
CA GLY A 303 -3.64 6.19 -7.89
C GLY A 303 -3.59 6.13 -6.35
N GLY A 304 -2.75 5.24 -5.80
CA GLY A 304 -2.53 5.11 -4.36
C GLY A 304 -1.91 6.37 -3.75
N VAL A 305 -0.88 6.92 -4.39
CA VAL A 305 -0.21 8.16 -3.99
C VAL A 305 -1.19 9.34 -4.02
N ALA A 306 -1.99 9.48 -5.08
CA ALA A 306 -3.01 10.53 -5.17
C ALA A 306 -4.01 10.42 -4.00
N MET A 307 -4.53 9.21 -3.73
CA MET A 307 -5.41 8.96 -2.58
C MET A 307 -4.75 9.28 -1.24
N GLY A 308 -3.47 8.94 -1.07
CA GLY A 308 -2.73 9.27 0.15
C GLY A 308 -2.48 10.76 0.32
N MET A 309 -2.23 11.51 -0.76
CA MET A 309 -2.17 12.98 -0.72
C MET A 309 -3.50 13.57 -0.24
N GLY A 310 -4.63 13.04 -0.71
CA GLY A 310 -5.96 13.42 -0.24
C GLY A 310 -6.12 13.20 1.26
N GLY A 311 -5.81 12.00 1.75
CA GLY A 311 -5.83 11.69 3.18
C GLY A 311 -4.94 12.57 4.05
N VAL A 312 -3.78 13.00 3.54
CA VAL A 312 -2.84 13.84 4.28
C VAL A 312 -3.22 15.31 4.23
N LEU A 313 -3.76 15.83 3.13
CA LEU A 313 -3.89 17.27 2.91
C LEU A 313 -5.33 17.78 2.95
N LEU A 314 -6.32 16.94 2.64
CA LEU A 314 -7.67 17.40 2.27
C LEU A 314 -8.79 16.68 3.02
N GLU A 315 -8.75 15.35 3.08
CA GLU A 315 -9.89 14.50 3.43
C GLU A 315 -10.12 14.44 4.95
N GLU A 316 -11.34 14.76 5.39
CA GLU A 316 -11.76 14.61 6.78
C GLU A 316 -13.26 14.33 6.90
N ILE A 317 -13.64 13.22 7.54
CA ILE A 317 -15.05 12.93 7.86
C ILE A 317 -15.38 13.53 9.23
N ARG A 318 -15.78 14.80 9.21
CA ARG A 318 -16.11 15.56 10.44
C ARG A 318 -17.50 15.23 10.97
N TYR A 319 -17.63 15.23 12.29
CA TYR A 319 -18.89 15.14 13.01
C TYR A 319 -19.01 16.31 13.99
N SER A 320 -20.22 16.82 14.21
CA SER A 320 -20.50 17.80 15.26
C SER A 320 -20.45 17.15 16.65
N GLU A 321 -20.48 17.97 17.71
CA GLU A 321 -20.56 17.49 19.10
C GLU A 321 -21.81 16.64 19.36
N ASP A 322 -22.93 16.96 18.69
CA ASP A 322 -24.18 16.19 18.75
C ASP A 322 -24.18 14.94 17.84
N GLY A 323 -23.05 14.64 17.18
CA GLY A 323 -22.89 13.45 16.33
C GLY A 323 -23.48 13.58 14.92
N GLN A 324 -23.76 14.79 14.44
CA GLN A 324 -24.20 14.99 13.05
C GLN A 324 -23.01 14.95 12.09
N PRO A 325 -23.08 14.19 10.97
CA PRO A 325 -22.03 14.22 9.96
C PRO A 325 -22.00 15.59 9.28
N LEU A 326 -20.83 16.25 9.32
CA LEU A 326 -20.62 17.57 8.72
C LEU A 326 -20.07 17.46 7.31
N ALA A 327 -19.32 16.41 7.00
CA ALA A 327 -18.82 16.13 5.65
C ALA A 327 -19.70 15.07 4.98
N SER A 328 -20.78 15.49 4.31
CA SER A 328 -21.76 14.59 3.69
C SER A 328 -21.87 14.72 2.17
N THR A 329 -21.15 15.68 1.57
CA THR A 329 -21.11 15.94 0.13
C THR A 329 -19.67 16.22 -0.31
N LEU A 330 -19.41 16.19 -1.63
CA LEU A 330 -18.11 16.58 -2.19
C LEU A 330 -17.82 18.10 -2.09
N LEU A 331 -18.76 18.91 -1.59
CA LEU A 331 -18.46 20.30 -1.22
C LEU A 331 -17.68 20.38 0.08
N ASP A 332 -17.87 19.39 0.97
CA ASP A 332 -17.30 19.35 2.32
C ASP A 332 -16.20 18.30 2.44
N TYR A 333 -16.30 17.20 1.68
CA TYR A 333 -15.30 16.15 1.59
C TYR A 333 -14.42 16.38 0.36
N LEU A 334 -13.30 17.06 0.57
CA LEU A 334 -12.38 17.45 -0.49
C LEU A 334 -11.52 16.26 -0.91
N VAL A 335 -11.54 15.95 -2.20
CA VAL A 335 -10.66 14.95 -2.82
C VAL A 335 -9.67 15.65 -3.76
N PRO A 336 -8.45 15.12 -3.94
CA PRO A 336 -7.49 15.68 -4.87
C PRO A 336 -8.04 15.77 -6.30
N LEU A 337 -7.78 16.88 -6.96
CA LEU A 337 -8.03 17.08 -8.38
C LEU A 337 -6.73 16.90 -9.17
N ALA A 338 -6.85 16.83 -10.51
CA ALA A 338 -5.67 16.67 -11.38
C ALA A 338 -4.56 17.73 -11.15
N PRO A 339 -4.86 19.02 -10.86
CA PRO A 339 -3.82 20.00 -10.56
C PRO A 339 -3.14 19.84 -9.19
N ASP A 340 -3.76 19.09 -8.27
CA ASP A 340 -3.25 18.89 -6.91
C ASP A 340 -2.20 17.77 -6.85
N VAL A 341 -2.20 16.87 -7.85
CA VAL A 341 -1.32 15.71 -7.93
C VAL A 341 -0.19 16.01 -8.93
N PRO A 342 1.08 16.06 -8.49
CA PRO A 342 2.20 16.26 -9.40
C PRO A 342 2.45 15.00 -10.25
N GLU A 343 3.36 15.08 -11.21
CA GLU A 343 3.91 13.86 -11.83
C GLU A 343 4.57 12.99 -10.75
N ILE A 344 4.29 11.69 -10.78
CA ILE A 344 4.80 10.72 -9.81
C ILE A 344 5.88 9.91 -10.55
N GLU A 345 7.14 10.17 -10.21
CA GLU A 345 8.26 9.35 -10.62
C GLU A 345 8.15 7.99 -9.91
N ILE A 346 8.22 6.88 -10.64
CA ILE A 346 8.11 5.53 -10.08
C ILE A 346 9.33 4.72 -10.49
N GLU A 347 9.99 4.12 -9.50
CA GLU A 347 11.04 3.13 -9.71
C GLU A 347 10.65 1.82 -9.03
N HIS A 348 11.05 0.70 -9.64
CA HIS A 348 10.85 -0.63 -9.07
C HIS A 348 12.20 -1.26 -8.72
N GLN A 349 12.27 -1.81 -7.52
CA GLN A 349 13.30 -2.75 -7.08
C GLN A 349 12.66 -4.14 -6.95
N GLU A 350 13.39 -5.19 -7.28
CA GLU A 350 12.84 -6.54 -7.25
C GLU A 350 13.53 -7.42 -6.20
N SER A 351 12.81 -7.70 -5.11
CA SER A 351 13.16 -8.76 -4.14
C SER A 351 12.08 -9.84 -4.15
N PRO A 352 12.24 -10.91 -4.97
CA PRO A 352 11.21 -11.94 -5.11
C PRO A 352 10.85 -12.62 -3.78
N SER A 353 9.58 -12.95 -3.59
CA SER A 353 9.14 -13.75 -2.44
C SER A 353 9.43 -15.24 -2.66
N PRO A 354 10.04 -15.96 -1.70
CA PRO A 354 10.13 -17.41 -1.79
C PRO A 354 8.78 -18.12 -1.53
N LEU A 355 7.73 -17.38 -1.15
CA LEU A 355 6.44 -17.92 -0.70
C LEU A 355 5.37 -17.96 -1.80
N THR A 356 5.62 -17.38 -2.97
CA THR A 356 4.67 -17.31 -4.09
C THR A 356 5.24 -17.98 -5.33
N ALA A 357 4.37 -18.53 -6.20
CA ALA A 357 4.82 -19.29 -7.37
C ALA A 357 5.62 -18.46 -8.40
N LEU A 358 5.47 -17.14 -8.37
CA LEU A 358 6.17 -16.20 -9.26
C LEU A 358 7.22 -15.36 -8.55
N GLY A 359 7.31 -15.41 -7.23
CA GLY A 359 8.05 -14.41 -6.46
C GLY A 359 7.40 -13.03 -6.43
N SER A 360 6.13 -12.93 -6.85
CA SER A 360 5.33 -11.71 -6.76
C SER A 360 4.90 -11.39 -5.33
N LYS A 361 4.72 -10.10 -5.04
CA LYS A 361 4.13 -9.56 -3.82
C LYS A 361 3.04 -8.53 -4.17
N GLY A 362 2.39 -7.96 -3.16
CA GLY A 362 1.41 -6.90 -3.33
C GLY A 362 2.01 -5.54 -3.67
N VAL A 363 1.28 -4.71 -4.42
CA VAL A 363 1.56 -3.27 -4.62
C VAL A 363 0.27 -2.44 -4.52
N GLY A 364 -0.83 -3.11 -4.19
CA GLY A 364 -2.17 -2.57 -4.24
C GLY A 364 -2.43 -1.55 -3.15
N GLU A 365 -1.58 -1.35 -2.14
CA GLU A 365 -1.82 -0.39 -1.06
C GLU A 365 -0.64 0.56 -0.83
N ALA A 366 0.57 0.16 -1.25
CA ALA A 366 1.85 0.85 -1.14
C ALA A 366 1.80 2.37 -1.42
N GLY A 367 1.20 2.78 -2.54
CA GLY A 367 1.06 4.19 -2.92
C GLY A 367 0.45 5.07 -1.82
N THR A 368 -0.62 4.59 -1.17
CA THR A 368 -1.31 5.33 -0.11
C THR A 368 -0.48 5.35 1.16
N ILE A 369 0.12 4.21 1.54
CA ILE A 369 0.93 4.06 2.76
C ILE A 369 2.13 5.00 2.72
N GLY A 370 2.89 4.99 1.63
CA GLY A 370 4.07 5.83 1.48
C GLY A 370 3.74 7.33 1.40
N ALA A 371 2.59 7.70 0.84
CA ALA A 371 2.12 9.09 0.81
C ALA A 371 1.75 9.63 2.19
N PHE A 372 1.10 8.83 3.04
CA PHE A 372 0.81 9.19 4.44
C PHE A 372 2.07 9.55 5.23
N ALA A 373 3.18 8.86 4.96
CA ALA A 373 4.47 9.15 5.59
C ALA A 373 5.19 10.33 4.93
N ALA A 374 5.49 10.23 3.63
CA ALA A 374 6.37 11.17 2.94
C ALA A 374 5.77 12.58 2.86
N VAL A 375 4.48 12.71 2.55
CA VAL A 375 3.84 14.04 2.44
C VAL A 375 3.73 14.70 3.80
N ALA A 376 3.36 13.96 4.85
CA ALA A 376 3.26 14.51 6.20
C ALA A 376 4.62 14.98 6.74
N ASN A 377 5.69 14.19 6.53
CA ASN A 377 7.05 14.61 6.87
C ASN A 377 7.48 15.85 6.08
N ALA A 378 7.15 15.93 4.79
CA ALA A 378 7.47 17.09 3.96
C ALA A 378 6.76 18.36 4.46
N VAL A 379 5.47 18.28 4.83
CA VAL A 379 4.75 19.41 5.43
C VAL A 379 5.40 19.82 6.76
N ALA A 380 5.69 18.86 7.64
CA ALA A 380 6.32 19.13 8.94
C ALA A 380 7.70 19.80 8.81
N ASP A 381 8.51 19.36 7.84
CA ASP A 381 9.81 19.98 7.52
C ASP A 381 9.64 21.37 6.89
N ALA A 382 8.61 21.59 6.06
CA ALA A 382 8.35 22.90 5.44
C ALA A 382 8.00 23.97 6.48
N VAL A 383 7.15 23.63 7.44
CA VAL A 383 6.65 24.57 8.46
C VAL A 383 7.51 24.59 9.72
N GLN A 384 8.48 23.67 9.83
CA GLN A 384 9.40 23.51 10.97
C GLN A 384 8.69 23.30 12.31
N ALA A 385 7.57 22.58 12.31
CA ALA A 385 6.77 22.27 13.50
C ALA A 385 6.61 20.76 13.69
N GLU A 386 6.20 20.35 14.87
CA GLU A 386 5.78 18.97 15.13
C GLU A 386 4.35 18.75 14.65
N LEU A 387 4.21 17.96 13.59
CA LEU A 387 2.92 17.59 13.03
C LEU A 387 2.50 16.22 13.53
N ASN A 388 1.39 16.17 14.28
CA ASN A 388 0.87 14.96 14.91
C ASN A 388 -0.60 14.67 14.55
N GLU A 389 -1.21 15.48 13.68
CA GLU A 389 -2.62 15.36 13.31
C GLU A 389 -2.82 15.61 11.80
N LEU A 390 -3.71 14.83 11.19
CA LEU A 390 -4.11 14.92 9.78
C LEU A 390 -5.62 15.23 9.66
N PRO A 391 -6.06 15.93 8.61
CA PRO A 391 -5.26 16.44 7.49
C PRO A 391 -4.45 17.71 7.85
N CYS A 392 -3.43 18.01 7.05
CA CYS A 392 -2.59 19.19 7.09
C CYS A 392 -3.29 20.41 6.46
N SER A 393 -4.50 20.75 6.92
CA SER A 393 -5.28 21.86 6.38
C SER A 393 -4.62 23.21 6.69
N PRO A 394 -4.90 24.28 5.89
CA PRO A 394 -4.38 25.62 6.15
C PRO A 394 -4.64 26.12 7.58
N ASP A 395 -5.83 25.84 8.11
CA ASP A 395 -6.25 26.21 9.47
C ASP A 395 -5.39 25.51 10.54
N ARG A 396 -5.15 24.21 10.38
CA ARG A 396 -4.29 23.46 11.32
C ARG A 396 -2.83 23.89 11.20
N ILE A 397 -2.33 24.14 9.99
CA ILE A 397 -0.98 24.69 9.78
C ILE A 397 -0.85 26.07 10.44
N PHE A 398 -1.86 26.92 10.36
CA PHE A 398 -1.88 28.22 11.04
C PHE A 398 -1.69 28.07 12.54
N HIS A 399 -2.42 27.15 13.17
CA HIS A 399 -2.30 26.89 14.59
C HIS A 399 -0.95 26.28 14.98
N LEU A 400 -0.45 25.32 14.20
CA LEU A 400 0.86 24.67 14.42
C LEU A 400 2.04 25.65 14.37
N ARG A 401 1.97 26.69 13.54
CA ARG A 401 3.05 27.69 13.45
C ARG A 401 3.04 28.72 14.58
N ARG A 402 2.02 28.72 15.44
CA ARG A 402 1.86 29.68 16.55
C ARG A 402 2.18 29.08 17.92
N SER A 403 2.11 27.75 18.06
CA SER A 403 2.62 26.99 19.19
C SER A 403 4.15 26.90 19.13
#